data_AF-A0A1I0U4W5-F1
#
_entry.id   AF-A0A1I0U4W5-F1
#
_cell.length_a   1.000
_cell.length_b   1.000
_cell.length_c   1.000
_cell.angle_alpha   90.00
_cell.angle_beta   90.00
_cell.angle_gamma   90.00
#
_symmetry.space_group_name_H-M   'P 1'
#
loop_
_entity.id
_entity.type
_entity.pdbx_description
1 polymer ?
#
loop_
_entity_poly.entity_id
_entity_poly.type
_entity_poly.pdbx_seq_one_letter_code
_entity_poly.pdbx_strand_id
1 'polypeptide(L)' 'MSKSIPNVDWANQLESVIRQFVKEKLELIMREEIKHFLEIEQADTSNMRNGYYQRNLDTQYGRIEGLLVPRDRNGEFQT' A
#
# COMPACT_ATOMS: atom_id res chain seq x y z
N MET A 1 -37.33 -17.38 -6.32
CA MET A 1 -36.37 -17.33 -7.46
C MET A 1 -35.03 -16.89 -6.91
N SER A 2 -34.18 -17.84 -6.47
CA SER A 2 -32.81 -17.52 -6.08
C SER A 2 -32.03 -17.18 -7.35
N LYS A 3 -31.67 -15.90 -7.52
CA LYS A 3 -30.75 -15.51 -8.59
C LYS A 3 -29.39 -16.08 -8.21
N SER A 4 -29.00 -17.17 -8.84
CA SER A 4 -27.63 -17.67 -8.79
C SER A 4 -26.72 -16.58 -9.35
N ILE A 5 -25.83 -16.06 -8.49
CA ILE A 5 -24.77 -15.15 -8.95
C ILE A 5 -23.96 -15.93 -10.01
N PRO A 6 -23.83 -15.43 -11.24
CA PRO A 6 -23.00 -16.10 -12.23
C PRO A 6 -21.56 -16.18 -11.69
N ASN A 7 -20.98 -17.38 -11.70
CA ASN A 7 -19.68 -17.71 -11.09
C ASN A 7 -18.54 -16.72 -11.44
N VAL A 8 -18.59 -16.13 -12.63
CA VAL A 8 -17.62 -15.13 -13.12
C VAL A 8 -17.68 -13.82 -12.33
N ASP A 9 -18.86 -13.39 -11.90
CA ASP A 9 -19.06 -12.13 -11.17
C ASP A 9 -18.50 -12.23 -9.74
N TRP A 10 -18.66 -13.40 -9.10
CA TRP A 10 -18.03 -13.68 -7.81
C TRP A 10 -16.49 -13.58 -7.90
N ALA A 11 -15.88 -14.19 -8.92
CA ALA A 11 -14.43 -14.25 -9.07
C ALA A 11 -13.82 -12.84 -9.19
N ASN A 12 -14.44 -11.99 -10.00
CA ASN A 12 -14.04 -10.60 -10.16
C ASN A 12 -14.21 -9.79 -8.86
N GLN A 13 -15.29 -10.03 -8.11
CA GLN A 13 -15.51 -9.39 -6.81
C GLN A 13 -14.44 -9.79 -5.80
N LEU A 14 -14.09 -11.07 -5.71
CA LEU A 14 -13.01 -11.52 -4.83
C LEU A 14 -11.68 -10.91 -5.25
N GLU A 15 -11.33 -10.93 -6.53
CA GLU A 15 -10.07 -10.35 -7.00
C GLU A 15 -9.98 -8.86 -6.62
N SER A 16 -11.08 -8.11 -6.78
CA SER A 16 -11.13 -6.72 -6.35
C SER A 16 -10.92 -6.56 -4.85
N VAL A 17 -11.55 -7.40 -4.01
CA VAL A 17 -11.40 -7.35 -2.55
C VAL A 17 -9.97 -7.70 -2.15
N ILE A 18 -9.36 -8.72 -2.77
CA ILE A 18 -7.98 -9.10 -2.50
C ILE A 18 -7.02 -7.96 -2.85
N ARG A 19 -7.15 -7.35 -4.04
CA ARG A 19 -6.29 -6.23 -4.44
C ARG A 19 -6.41 -5.05 -3.47
N GLN A 20 -7.63 -4.73 -3.05
CA GLN A 20 -7.87 -3.65 -2.09
C GLN A 20 -7.25 -3.98 -0.72
N PHE A 21 -7.44 -5.21 -0.24
CA PHE A 21 -6.83 -5.68 1.00
C PHE A 21 -5.30 -5.60 0.94
N VAL A 22 -4.69 -6.10 -0.14
CA VAL A 22 -3.23 -6.05 -0.33
C VAL A 22 -2.74 -4.61 -0.36
N LYS A 23 -3.44 -3.71 -1.08
CA LYS A 23 -3.12 -2.28 -1.09
C LYS A 23 -3.10 -1.70 0.32
N GLU A 24 -4.17 -1.90 1.09
CA GLU A 24 -4.29 -1.38 2.44
C GLU A 24 -3.20 -1.91 3.39
N LYS A 25 -2.86 -3.20 3.26
CA LYS A 25 -1.80 -3.82 4.08
C LYS A 25 -0.42 -3.35 3.70
N LEU A 26 -0.12 -3.19 2.41
CA LEU A 26 1.15 -2.62 1.96
C LEU A 26 1.32 -1.19 2.47
N GLU A 27 0.28 -0.34 2.34
CA GLU A 27 0.33 1.02 2.85
C GLU A 27 0.47 1.07 4.37
N LEU A 28 -0.14 0.13 5.11
CA LEU A 28 0.04 0.01 6.54
C LEU A 28 1.48 -0.34 6.91
N ILE A 29 2.05 -1.37 6.27
CA ILE A 29 3.43 -1.80 6.51
C ILE A 29 4.39 -0.65 6.25
N MET A 30 4.31 0.01 5.10
CA MET A 30 5.20 1.13 4.76
C MET A 30 5.05 2.32 5.72
N ARG A 31 3.85 2.56 6.28
CA ARG A 31 3.64 3.59 7.31
C ARG A 31 4.34 3.25 8.61
N GLU A 32 4.34 1.99 9.02
CA GLU A 32 5.06 1.56 10.22
C GLU A 32 6.57 1.50 9.98
N GLU A 33 7.02 1.11 8.78
CA GLU A 33 8.44 1.11 8.39
C GLU A 33 9.02 2.52 8.42
N ILE A 34 8.38 3.52 7.80
CA ILE A 34 8.90 4.89 7.84
C ILE A 34 8.88 5.47 9.26
N LYS A 35 7.89 5.09 10.07
CA LYS A 35 7.82 5.51 11.47
C LYS A 35 9.00 4.94 12.24
N HIS A 36 9.29 3.64 12.09
CA HIS A 36 10.46 3.00 12.68
C HIS A 36 11.76 3.66 12.21
N PHE A 37 11.90 3.89 10.90
CA PHE A 37 13.05 4.56 10.32
C PHE A 37 13.30 5.94 10.94
N LEU A 38 12.25 6.76 11.07
CA LEU A 38 12.37 8.11 11.64
C LEU A 38 12.62 8.11 13.15
N GLU A 39 11.93 7.25 13.90
CA GLU A 39 11.97 7.24 15.36
C GLU A 39 13.19 6.50 15.93
N ILE A 40 13.74 5.53 15.19
CA ILE A 40 14.82 4.66 15.67
C ILE A 40 16.11 4.89 14.88
N GLU A 41 16.07 4.79 13.55
CA GLU A 41 17.27 4.87 12.72
C GLU A 41 17.76 6.31 12.52
N GLN A 42 16.85 7.27 12.53
CA GLN A 42 17.10 8.69 12.28
C GLN A 42 16.76 9.59 13.49
N ALA A 43 16.72 9.00 14.68
CA ALA A 43 16.25 9.65 15.91
C ALA A 43 16.99 10.96 16.25
N ASP A 44 18.29 11.02 15.95
CA ASP A 44 19.16 12.18 16.21
C ASP A 44 19.17 13.21 15.07
N THR A 45 18.32 13.05 14.07
CA THR A 45 18.24 13.96 12.91
C THR A 45 16.97 14.80 12.94
N SER A 46 16.99 15.91 12.19
CA SER A 46 15.77 16.70 11.96
C SER A 46 14.89 16.14 10.84
N ASN A 47 15.11 14.88 10.41
CA ASN A 47 14.35 14.28 9.34
C ASN A 47 12.91 14.01 9.81
N MET A 48 11.97 14.08 8.87
CA MET A 48 10.54 13.94 9.15
C MET A 48 9.82 13.41 7.93
N ARG A 49 8.69 12.72 8.15
CA ARG A 49 7.80 12.32 7.05
C ARG A 49 7.28 13.57 6.32
N ASN A 50 7.41 13.58 5.00
CA ASN A 50 7.01 14.70 4.14
C ASN A 50 6.07 14.26 3.00
N GLY A 51 4.92 13.70 3.43
CA GLY A 51 3.83 13.30 2.55
C GLY A 51 3.99 11.92 1.92
N TYR A 52 3.33 11.75 0.78
CA TYR A 52 3.26 10.51 0.02
C TYR A 52 3.49 10.79 -1.45
N TYR A 53 4.06 9.82 -2.16
CA TYR A 53 3.94 9.74 -3.62
C TYR A 53 3.10 8.53 -4.01
N GLN A 54 2.56 8.55 -5.22
CA GLN A 54 1.78 7.45 -5.75
C GLN A 54 2.64 6.58 -6.67
N ARG A 55 2.55 5.26 -6.50
CA ARG A 55 3.07 4.28 -7.48
C ARG A 55 2.01 3.27 -7.84
N ASN A 56 2.09 2.72 -9.05
CA ASN A 56 1.32 1.53 -9.42
C ASN A 56 2.20 0.30 -9.19
N LEU A 57 1.60 -0.78 -8.69
CA LEU A 57 2.28 -2.04 -8.44
C LEU A 57 1.60 -3.14 -9.24
N ASP A 58 2.34 -3.72 -10.19
CA ASP A 58 1.86 -4.85 -10.97
C ASP A 58 2.11 -6.14 -10.19
N THR A 59 1.05 -6.91 -9.93
CA THR A 59 1.13 -8.20 -9.22
C THR A 59 0.58 -9.31 -10.09
N GLN A 60 0.86 -10.57 -9.73
CA GLN A 60 0.27 -11.74 -10.39
C GLN A 60 -1.28 -11.77 -10.30
N TYR A 61 -1.86 -11.01 -9.36
CA TYR A 61 -3.32 -10.88 -9.14
C TYR A 61 -3.87 -9.56 -9.69
N GLY A 62 -3.16 -8.97 -10.66
CA GLY A 62 -3.53 -7.71 -11.30
C GLY A 62 -2.80 -6.49 -10.75
N ARG A 63 -3.11 -5.34 -11.36
CA ARG A 63 -2.49 -4.05 -11.05
C ARG A 63 -3.15 -3.41 -9.83
N ILE A 64 -2.33 -3.00 -8.87
CA ILE A 64 -2.74 -2.15 -7.74
C ILE A 64 -2.41 -0.70 -8.12
N GLU A 65 -3.45 0.10 -8.29
CA GLU A 65 -3.30 1.50 -8.69
C GLU A 65 -3.25 2.45 -7.51
N GLY A 66 -2.44 3.50 -7.65
CA GLY A 66 -2.38 4.62 -6.70
C GLY A 66 -2.00 4.18 -5.29
N LEU A 67 -1.03 3.28 -5.15
CA LEU A 67 -0.45 2.89 -3.87
C LEU A 67 0.26 4.11 -3.26
N LEU A 68 -0.11 4.49 -2.05
CA LEU A 68 0.47 5.62 -1.34
C LEU A 68 1.74 5.20 -0.60
N VAL A 69 2.89 5.61 -1.14
CA VAL A 69 4.20 5.32 -0.53
C VAL A 69 4.65 6.53 0.29
N PRO A 70 4.88 6.38 1.60
CA PRO A 70 5.36 7.46 2.42
C PRO A 70 6.80 7.81 2.05
N ARG A 71 7.16 9.08 2.23
CA ARG A 71 8.52 9.55 2.04
C ARG A 71 8.93 10.48 3.16
N ASP A 72 10.22 10.51 3.44
CA ASP A 72 10.83 11.46 4.35
C ASP A 72 11.23 12.76 3.61
N ARG A 73 11.68 13.76 4.36
CA ARG A 73 12.04 15.07 3.82
C ARG A 73 13.35 15.02 3.05
N ASN A 74 14.28 14.15 3.47
CA ASN A 74 15.61 14.05 2.88
C ASN A 74 15.67 13.04 1.73
N GLY A 75 14.64 12.19 1.57
CA GLY A 75 14.60 11.14 0.54
C GLY A 75 15.48 9.94 0.89
N GLU A 76 15.76 9.73 2.17
CA GLU A 76 16.63 8.69 2.69
C GLU A 76 15.87 7.38 2.94
N PHE A 77 14.55 7.44 3.16
CA PHE A 77 13.71 6.27 3.34
C PHE A 77 13.41 5.58 2.00
N GLN A 78 13.55 4.25 1.94
CA GLN A 78 13.39 3.45 0.71
C GLN A 78 12.49 2.23 0.96
N THR A 79 11.63 1.89 -0.01
CA THR A 79 10.64 0.77 0.04
C THR A 79 10.55 -0.03 -1.25
#